data_AF-A0A1H3KVJ1-F1
#
_entry.id   AF-A0A1H3KVJ1-F1
#
_cell.length_a   1.000
_cell.length_b   1.000
_cell.length_c   1.000
_cell.angle_alpha   90.00
_cell.angle_beta   90.00
_cell.angle_gamma   90.00
#
_symmetry.space_group_name_H-M   'P 1'
#
loop_
_entity.id
_entity.type
_entity.pdbx_description
1 polymer ?
#
loop_
_entity_poly.entity_id
_entity_poly.type
_entity_poly.pdbx_seq_one_letter_code
_entity_poly.pdbx_strand_id
1 'polypeptide(L)'
;MDFGVIGPIKLSRHGKKRLITADSIKELIEELESKEEGLSEACGCYVFAKQTGKGLMPWYVGQACKRPLAAEALNPSNREKYNTVLDAKGSPVLFFLPLRTPSGKLRKRPKGVGRIHALDFLERWLIAAALERNQKLKNSKETAFLRTIHVTGILNARKGGSTKASRDLSRTLWP
;
A
#
# COMPACT_ATOMS: atom_id res chain seq x y z
N MET A 1 10.14 -1.83 16.26
CA MET A 1 9.54 -2.74 15.26
C MET A 1 10.08 -2.30 13.92
N ASP A 2 10.56 -3.25 13.11
CA ASP A 2 11.24 -2.96 11.85
C ASP A 2 10.40 -3.43 10.67
N PHE A 3 10.35 -2.62 9.61
CA PHE A 3 9.58 -2.91 8.40
C PHE A 3 10.52 -2.88 7.20
N GLY A 4 10.63 -4.02 6.52
CA GLY A 4 11.32 -4.07 5.23
C GLY A 4 10.51 -3.38 4.13
N VAL A 5 11.13 -3.20 2.96
CA VAL A 5 10.43 -2.77 1.75
C VAL A 5 10.84 -3.69 0.60
N ILE A 6 9.84 -4.31 -0.04
CA ILE A 6 10.05 -5.24 -1.16
C ILE A 6 9.16 -4.80 -2.32
N GLY A 7 9.78 -4.63 -3.49
CA GLY A 7 9.13 -4.20 -4.72
C GLY A 7 9.98 -3.18 -5.48
N PRO A 8 9.48 -2.67 -6.62
CA PRO A 8 8.17 -2.94 -7.20
C PRO A 8 8.03 -4.37 -7.72
N ILE A 9 6.99 -5.10 -7.31
CA ILE A 9 6.62 -6.40 -7.87
C ILE A 9 5.56 -6.18 -8.93
N LYS A 10 5.86 -6.49 -10.19
CA LYS A 10 4.89 -6.40 -11.28
C LYS A 10 4.01 -7.64 -11.28
N LEU A 11 2.69 -7.45 -11.33
CA LEU A 11 1.76 -8.56 -11.51
C LEU A 11 1.53 -8.84 -12.99
N SER A 12 1.41 -10.11 -13.36
CA SER A 12 1.03 -10.49 -14.70
C SER A 12 -0.40 -10.08 -15.03
N ARG A 13 -0.66 -9.91 -16.33
CA ARG A 13 -1.96 -9.53 -16.87
C ARG A 13 -2.54 -10.73 -17.63
N HIS A 14 -3.65 -11.29 -17.14
CA HIS A 14 -4.23 -12.51 -17.72
C HIS A 14 -5.41 -12.28 -18.68
N GLY A 15 -5.72 -11.03 -19.05
CA GLY A 15 -6.88 -10.75 -19.90
C GLY A 15 -6.93 -9.33 -20.46
N LYS A 16 -8.07 -8.97 -21.06
CA LYS A 16 -8.34 -7.59 -21.56
C LYS A 16 -9.14 -6.73 -20.57
N LYS A 17 -10.11 -7.33 -19.86
CA LYS A 17 -11.02 -6.63 -18.92
C LYS A 17 -10.74 -6.93 -17.44
N ARG A 18 -10.23 -8.13 -17.13
CA ARG A 18 -9.76 -8.53 -15.81
C ARG A 18 -8.31 -8.98 -15.96
N LEU A 19 -7.44 -8.21 -15.35
CA LEU A 19 -5.99 -8.29 -15.55
C LEU A 19 -5.35 -9.08 -14.43
N ILE A 20 -5.83 -8.85 -13.21
CA ILE A 20 -5.46 -9.63 -12.03
C ILE A 20 -6.57 -10.64 -11.76
N THR A 21 -6.25 -11.93 -11.81
CA THR A 21 -7.19 -13.04 -11.65
C THR A 21 -6.86 -13.85 -10.39
N ALA A 22 -7.55 -14.97 -10.19
CA ALA A 22 -7.19 -15.90 -9.14
C ALA A 22 -5.80 -16.51 -9.38
N ASP A 23 -5.40 -16.72 -10.64
CA ASP A 23 -4.10 -17.32 -10.98
C ASP A 23 -2.92 -16.42 -10.62
N SER A 24 -3.12 -15.09 -10.67
CA SER A 24 -2.10 -14.11 -10.26
C SER A 24 -1.61 -14.29 -8.82
N ILE A 25 -2.36 -15.00 -7.96
CA ILE A 25 -1.90 -15.28 -6.60
C ILE A 25 -0.73 -16.26 -6.58
N LYS A 26 -0.73 -17.26 -7.47
CA LYS A 26 0.31 -18.30 -7.50
C LYS A 26 1.63 -17.68 -7.94
N GLU A 27 1.59 -16.91 -9.02
CA GLU A 27 2.75 -16.16 -9.52
C GLU A 27 3.27 -15.15 -8.50
N LEU A 28 2.37 -14.48 -7.77
CA LEU A 28 2.78 -13.57 -6.70
C LEU A 28 3.47 -14.33 -5.56
N ILE A 29 2.94 -15.48 -5.15
CA ILE A 29 3.56 -16.30 -4.10
C ILE A 29 4.96 -16.72 -4.55
N GLU A 30 5.09 -17.27 -5.75
CA GLU A 30 6.38 -17.70 -6.32
C GLU A 30 7.39 -16.54 -6.36
N GLU A 31 6.98 -15.37 -6.84
CA GLU A 31 7.84 -14.18 -6.87
C GLU A 31 8.25 -13.76 -5.45
N LEU A 32 7.33 -13.74 -4.48
CA LEU A 32 7.62 -13.35 -3.10
C LEU A 32 8.59 -14.32 -2.42
N GLU A 33 8.36 -15.63 -2.56
CA GLU A 33 9.23 -16.65 -2.00
C GLU A 33 10.62 -16.64 -2.66
N SER A 34 10.72 -16.25 -3.94
CA SER A 34 12.02 -16.05 -4.60
C SER A 34 12.80 -14.85 -4.05
N LYS A 35 12.12 -13.83 -3.48
CA LYS A 35 12.79 -12.66 -2.87
C LYS A 35 13.27 -12.97 -1.47
N GLU A 36 12.43 -13.61 -0.67
CA GLU A 36 12.75 -13.99 0.70
C GLU A 36 11.81 -15.13 1.13
N GLU A 37 12.40 -16.23 1.60
CA GLU A 37 11.64 -17.40 2.04
C GLU A 37 10.67 -17.03 3.18
N GLY A 38 9.39 -17.38 3.00
CA GLY A 38 8.30 -17.11 3.93
C GLY A 38 7.66 -15.73 3.80
N LEU A 39 8.05 -14.92 2.81
CA LEU A 39 7.51 -13.57 2.60
C LEU A 39 6.02 -13.58 2.27
N SER A 40 5.57 -14.55 1.48
CA SER A 40 4.15 -14.66 1.11
C SER A 40 3.25 -14.86 2.35
N GLU A 41 3.81 -15.49 3.39
CA GLU A 41 3.17 -15.85 4.67
C GLU A 41 3.40 -14.84 5.80
N ALA A 42 4.17 -13.78 5.55
CA ALA A 42 4.47 -12.75 6.55
C ALA A 42 3.23 -11.90 6.89
N CYS A 43 3.28 -11.20 8.03
CA CYS A 43 2.39 -10.07 8.29
C CYS A 43 3.07 -8.74 7.92
N GLY A 44 2.29 -7.74 7.56
CA GLY A 44 2.84 -6.49 7.03
C GLY A 44 1.78 -5.58 6.41
N CYS A 45 2.25 -4.53 5.74
CA CYS A 45 1.43 -3.69 4.87
C CYS A 45 1.79 -3.93 3.40
N TYR A 46 0.92 -3.50 2.49
CA TYR A 46 1.18 -3.50 1.06
C TYR A 46 0.56 -2.28 0.39
N VAL A 47 1.15 -1.86 -0.73
CA VAL A 47 0.67 -0.76 -1.56
C VAL A 47 0.51 -1.25 -2.98
N PHE A 48 -0.69 -1.15 -3.51
CA PHE A 48 -0.97 -1.35 -4.92
C PHE A 48 -0.82 -0.03 -5.67
N ALA A 49 -0.06 -0.07 -6.76
CA ALA A 49 0.18 1.04 -7.65
C ALA A 49 -0.06 0.64 -9.11
N LYS A 50 -0.38 1.64 -9.93
CA LYS A 50 -0.40 1.52 -11.39
C LYS A 50 0.84 2.21 -11.94
N GLN A 51 1.68 1.45 -12.62
CA GLN A 51 2.86 1.98 -13.31
C GLN A 51 2.46 2.49 -14.70
N THR A 52 2.86 3.70 -15.09
CA THR A 52 2.69 4.22 -16.45
C THR A 52 3.95 4.96 -16.86
N GLY A 53 4.62 4.50 -17.91
CA GLY A 53 5.96 4.97 -18.25
C GLY A 53 6.92 4.76 -17.07
N LYS A 54 7.57 5.83 -16.61
CA LYS A 54 8.45 5.83 -15.43
C LYS A 54 7.72 6.10 -14.11
N GLY A 55 6.46 6.51 -14.14
CA GLY A 55 5.70 6.89 -12.95
C GLY A 55 5.01 5.72 -12.28
N LEU A 56 4.94 5.74 -10.95
CA LEU A 56 4.17 4.82 -10.11
C LEU A 56 3.13 5.62 -9.33
N MET A 57 1.85 5.36 -9.60
CA MET A 57 0.74 6.02 -8.92
C MET A 57 0.09 5.05 -7.93
N PRO A 58 0.10 5.30 -6.60
CA PRO A 58 -0.57 4.42 -5.64
C PRO A 58 -2.08 4.53 -5.78
N TRP A 59 -2.79 3.41 -5.64
CA TRP A 59 -4.25 3.36 -5.78
C TRP A 59 -4.95 2.65 -4.62
N TYR A 60 -4.22 1.85 -3.86
CA TYR A 60 -4.75 1.18 -2.68
C TYR A 60 -3.62 0.84 -1.71
N VAL A 61 -3.90 0.93 -0.43
CA VAL A 61 -3.02 0.49 0.67
C VAL A 61 -3.80 -0.51 1.50
N GLY A 62 -3.15 -1.55 2.01
CA GLY A 62 -3.79 -2.45 2.96
C GLY A 62 -2.79 -3.05 3.94
N GLN A 63 -3.32 -3.53 5.05
CA GLN A 63 -2.58 -4.36 5.99
C GLN A 63 -3.00 -5.84 5.93
N ALA A 64 -2.04 -6.72 6.17
CA ALA A 64 -2.22 -8.16 6.26
C ALA A 64 -1.96 -8.62 7.70
N CYS A 65 -3.00 -8.48 8.53
CA CYS A 65 -2.99 -8.90 9.94
C CYS A 65 -3.76 -10.21 10.18
N LYS A 66 -4.81 -10.44 9.38
CA LYS A 66 -5.74 -11.58 9.52
C LYS A 66 -5.46 -12.70 8.52
N ARG A 67 -4.74 -12.41 7.44
CA ARG A 67 -4.39 -13.36 6.39
C ARG A 67 -2.94 -13.13 5.98
N PRO A 68 -2.26 -14.16 5.42
CA PRO A 68 -0.95 -14.01 4.79
C PRO A 68 -0.87 -12.81 3.85
N LEU A 69 0.32 -12.21 3.74
CA LEU A 69 0.58 -11.02 2.94
C LEU A 69 0.05 -11.16 1.50
N ALA A 70 0.43 -12.25 0.81
CA ALA A 70 0.04 -12.50 -0.58
C ALA A 70 -1.47 -12.74 -0.71
N ALA A 71 -2.03 -13.54 0.20
CA ALA A 71 -3.44 -13.89 0.22
C ALA A 71 -4.34 -12.69 0.50
N GLU A 72 -3.91 -11.76 1.36
CA GLU A 72 -4.64 -10.53 1.65
C GLU A 72 -4.53 -9.54 0.50
N ALA A 73 -3.31 -9.31 -0.02
CA ALA A 73 -3.06 -8.34 -1.08
C ALA A 73 -3.86 -8.65 -2.34
N LEU A 74 -4.00 -9.93 -2.69
CA LEU A 74 -4.79 -10.40 -3.82
C LEU A 74 -6.08 -11.12 -3.43
N ASN A 75 -6.70 -10.78 -2.30
CA ASN A 75 -8.03 -11.31 -1.96
C ASN A 75 -9.08 -10.89 -3.03
N PRO A 76 -10.23 -11.59 -3.15
CA PRO A 76 -11.22 -11.30 -4.19
C PRO A 76 -11.65 -9.82 -4.26
N SER A 77 -11.94 -9.21 -3.11
CA SER A 77 -12.38 -7.82 -3.03
C SER A 77 -11.27 -6.82 -3.43
N ASN A 78 -10.01 -7.13 -3.16
CA ASN A 78 -8.88 -6.28 -3.53
C ASN A 78 -8.59 -6.39 -5.02
N ARG A 79 -8.63 -7.61 -5.59
CA ARG A 79 -8.52 -7.81 -7.03
C ARG A 79 -9.60 -7.06 -7.81
N GLU A 80 -10.83 -7.04 -7.30
CA GLU A 80 -11.90 -6.24 -7.90
C GLU A 80 -11.55 -4.76 -7.90
N LYS A 81 -11.17 -4.18 -6.75
CA LYS A 81 -10.73 -2.78 -6.67
C LYS A 81 -9.59 -2.47 -7.65
N TYR A 82 -8.59 -3.33 -7.74
CA TYR A 82 -7.45 -3.14 -8.64
C TYR A 82 -7.89 -3.16 -10.10
N ASN A 83 -8.73 -4.12 -10.49
CA ASN A 83 -9.26 -4.20 -11.84
C ASN A 83 -10.14 -2.99 -12.22
N THR A 84 -10.79 -2.29 -11.27
CA THR A 84 -11.49 -1.03 -11.57
C THR A 84 -10.57 0.15 -11.91
N VAL A 85 -9.28 0.05 -11.55
CA VAL A 85 -8.26 1.09 -11.74
C VAL A 85 -7.42 0.82 -12.99
N LEU A 86 -7.18 -0.45 -13.27
CA LEU A 86 -6.38 -0.86 -14.40
C LEU A 86 -7.17 -0.72 -15.70
N ASP A 87 -6.50 -0.24 -16.73
CA ASP A 87 -7.04 -0.16 -18.09
C ASP A 87 -6.03 -0.80 -19.06
N ALA A 88 -6.21 -0.56 -20.37
CA ALA A 88 -5.30 -1.05 -21.40
C ALA A 88 -3.86 -0.51 -21.24
N LYS A 89 -3.66 0.58 -20.51
CA LYS A 89 -2.37 1.25 -20.33
C LYS A 89 -1.84 1.01 -18.91
N GLY A 90 -0.53 0.80 -18.83
CA GLY A 90 0.17 0.67 -17.56
C GLY A 90 0.08 -0.71 -16.91
N SER A 91 0.96 -0.95 -15.94
CA SER A 91 1.13 -2.26 -15.31
C SER A 91 0.75 -2.23 -13.84
N PRO A 92 0.05 -3.26 -13.33
CA PRO A 92 -0.18 -3.42 -11.90
C PRO A 92 1.13 -3.71 -11.16
N VAL A 93 1.36 -3.02 -10.06
CA VAL A 93 2.54 -3.16 -9.21
C VAL A 93 2.12 -3.25 -7.75
N LEU A 94 2.79 -4.12 -6.99
CA LEU A 94 2.70 -4.18 -5.54
C LEU A 94 4.04 -3.83 -4.89
N PHE A 95 3.96 -3.11 -3.78
CA PHE A 95 5.02 -2.99 -2.79
C PHE A 95 4.57 -3.68 -1.52
N PHE A 96 5.49 -4.33 -0.83
CA PHE A 96 5.25 -5.07 0.39
C PHE A 96 6.16 -4.55 1.49
N LEU A 97 5.59 -4.38 2.68
CA LEU A 97 6.27 -3.90 3.87
C LEU A 97 6.12 -4.95 4.98
N PRO A 98 6.87 -6.06 4.92
CA PRO A 98 6.79 -7.11 5.92
C PRO A 98 7.34 -6.62 7.25
N LEU A 99 6.66 -6.99 8.34
CA LEU A 99 7.13 -6.73 9.69
C LEU A 99 8.23 -7.73 10.04
N ARG A 100 9.34 -7.26 10.61
CA ARG A 100 10.44 -8.09 11.10
C ARG A 100 10.44 -8.20 12.62
N THR A 101 10.92 -9.34 13.12
CA THR A 101 11.25 -9.54 14.53
C THR A 101 12.49 -8.71 14.91
N PRO A 102 12.78 -8.49 16.20
CA PRO A 102 14.04 -7.87 16.61
C PRO A 102 15.30 -8.58 16.10
N SER A 103 15.19 -9.89 15.82
CA SER A 103 16.25 -10.70 15.19
C SER A 103 16.30 -10.62 13.66
N GLY A 104 15.52 -9.73 13.03
CA GLY A 104 15.50 -9.50 11.59
C GLY A 104 14.68 -10.51 10.76
N LYS A 105 14.09 -11.54 11.39
CA LYS A 105 13.30 -12.56 10.70
C LYS A 105 11.92 -12.02 10.31
N LEU A 106 11.35 -12.52 9.22
CA LEU A 106 9.97 -12.23 8.84
C LEU A 106 9.01 -12.65 9.96
N ARG A 107 8.19 -11.71 10.39
CA ARG A 107 7.18 -11.98 11.40
C ARG A 107 6.00 -12.67 10.75
N LYS A 108 5.81 -13.93 11.10
CA LYS A 108 4.55 -14.64 10.82
C LYS A 108 3.45 -14.13 11.75
N ARG A 109 2.20 -14.36 11.36
CA ARG A 109 1.05 -14.00 12.18
C ARG A 109 1.11 -14.70 13.56
N PRO A 110 0.98 -13.97 14.67
CA PRO A 110 0.82 -14.60 15.97
C PRO A 110 -0.57 -15.25 16.09
N LYS A 111 -0.64 -16.51 16.55
CA LYS A 111 -1.91 -17.18 16.88
C LYS A 111 -2.46 -16.56 18.17
N GLY A 112 -3.68 -16.01 18.13
CA GLY A 112 -4.41 -15.53 19.31
C GLY A 112 -3.99 -14.18 19.89
N VAL A 113 -3.00 -13.48 19.32
CA VAL A 113 -2.58 -12.16 19.82
C VAL A 113 -3.45 -11.05 19.24
N GLY A 114 -3.75 -10.05 20.07
CA GLY A 114 -4.48 -8.83 19.72
C GLY A 114 -3.82 -8.01 18.60
N ARG A 115 -4.47 -6.89 18.27
CA ARG A 115 -4.08 -5.97 17.18
C ARG A 115 -2.60 -5.57 17.30
N ILE A 116 -1.86 -5.60 16.20
CA ILE A 116 -0.47 -5.09 16.15
C ILE A 116 -0.55 -3.60 15.82
N HIS A 117 -0.49 -2.75 16.84
CA HIS A 117 -0.66 -1.29 16.68
C HIS A 117 0.30 -0.64 15.68
N ALA A 118 1.51 -1.18 15.52
CA ALA A 118 2.45 -0.68 14.52
C ALA A 118 1.98 -0.90 13.07
N LEU A 119 1.22 -1.97 12.80
CA LEU A 119 0.62 -2.19 11.48
C LEU A 119 -0.52 -1.20 11.23
N ASP A 120 -1.37 -0.98 12.23
CA ASP A 120 -2.45 0.04 12.13
C ASP A 120 -1.86 1.45 11.89
N PHE A 121 -0.77 1.80 12.59
CA PHE A 121 -0.09 3.09 12.36
C PHE A 121 0.52 3.18 10.96
N LEU A 122 1.27 2.15 10.53
CA LEU A 122 1.93 2.15 9.23
C LEU A 122 0.90 2.21 8.08
N GLU A 123 -0.19 1.46 8.17
CA GLU A 123 -1.27 1.49 7.18
C GLU A 123 -1.83 2.91 7.03
N ARG A 124 -2.17 3.56 8.14
CA ARG A 124 -2.69 4.94 8.14
C ARG A 124 -1.71 5.94 7.56
N TRP A 125 -0.44 5.82 7.93
CA TRP A 125 0.61 6.68 7.40
C TRP A 125 0.80 6.49 5.89
N LEU A 126 0.83 5.23 5.41
CA LEU A 126 0.89 4.91 3.98
C LEU A 126 -0.34 5.43 3.23
N ILE A 127 -1.53 5.36 3.82
CA ILE A 127 -2.75 5.92 3.24
C ILE A 127 -2.66 7.43 3.12
N ALA A 128 -2.18 8.13 4.15
CA ALA A 128 -1.98 9.58 4.11
C ALA A 128 -0.99 9.97 2.99
N ALA A 129 0.18 9.32 2.95
CA ALA A 129 1.18 9.54 1.91
C ALA A 129 0.65 9.21 0.50
N ALA A 130 -0.14 8.14 0.37
CA ALA A 130 -0.75 7.76 -0.90
C ALA A 130 -1.85 8.73 -1.35
N LEU A 131 -2.61 9.33 -0.42
CA LEU A 131 -3.62 10.35 -0.73
C LEU A 131 -2.99 11.65 -1.24
N GLU A 132 -1.88 12.08 -0.64
CA GLU A 132 -1.13 13.25 -1.12
C GLU A 132 -0.69 13.09 -2.58
N ARG A 133 -0.33 11.86 -2.98
CA ARG A 133 0.04 11.53 -4.36
C ARG A 133 -1.17 11.27 -5.26
N ASN A 134 -2.20 10.61 -4.74
CA ASN A 134 -3.40 10.21 -5.48
C ASN A 134 -4.67 10.45 -4.67
N GLN A 135 -5.32 11.59 -4.94
CA GLN A 135 -6.64 11.92 -4.40
C GLN A 135 -7.75 10.98 -4.89
N LYS A 136 -7.50 9.99 -5.75
CA LYS A 136 -8.49 8.96 -6.16
C LYS A 136 -8.25 7.59 -5.51
N LEU A 137 -7.48 7.54 -4.41
CA LEU A 137 -7.22 6.33 -3.64
C LEU A 137 -8.53 5.56 -3.32
N LYS A 138 -8.51 4.24 -3.51
CA LYS A 138 -9.68 3.34 -3.39
C LYS A 138 -9.94 2.82 -1.97
N ASN A 139 -9.13 3.21 -0.99
CA ASN A 139 -9.37 2.90 0.43
C ASN A 139 -10.70 3.54 0.89
N SER A 140 -11.65 2.72 1.34
CA SER A 140 -13.02 3.18 1.63
C SER A 140 -13.18 3.81 3.02
N LYS A 141 -12.53 3.26 4.06
CA LYS A 141 -12.82 3.62 5.47
C LYS A 141 -11.92 4.71 6.06
N GLU A 142 -10.62 4.68 5.78
CA GLU A 142 -9.66 5.60 6.42
C GLU A 142 -9.42 6.89 5.62
N THR A 143 -9.87 6.95 4.37
CA THR A 143 -9.65 8.14 3.53
C THR A 143 -10.67 9.24 3.76
N ALA A 144 -11.88 8.94 4.26
CA ALA A 144 -12.91 9.96 4.43
C ALA A 144 -12.45 11.09 5.37
N PHE A 145 -11.92 10.73 6.54
CA PHE A 145 -11.36 11.69 7.50
C PHE A 145 -10.14 12.43 6.92
N LEU A 146 -9.20 11.70 6.32
CA LEU A 146 -7.99 12.31 5.76
C LEU A 146 -8.27 13.21 4.55
N ARG A 147 -9.40 13.01 3.85
CA ARG A 147 -9.85 13.87 2.75
C ARG A 147 -10.59 15.12 3.22
N THR A 148 -11.23 15.06 4.39
CA THR A 148 -11.99 16.21 4.93
C THR A 148 -11.12 17.15 5.74
N ILE A 149 -10.01 16.67 6.30
CA ILE A 149 -9.06 17.56 6.99
C ILE A 149 -8.39 18.47 5.97
N HIS A 150 -8.52 19.76 6.19
CA HIS A 150 -7.78 20.79 5.50
C HIS A 150 -6.84 21.48 6.50
N VAL A 151 -5.55 21.47 6.21
CA VAL A 151 -4.55 22.28 6.92
C VAL A 151 -4.00 23.29 5.92
N THR A 152 -4.23 24.57 6.21
CA THR A 152 -3.83 25.70 5.36
C THR A 152 -2.36 25.59 4.96
N GLY A 153 -2.11 25.50 3.65
CA GLY A 153 -0.77 25.40 3.08
C GLY A 153 -0.04 24.07 3.30
N ILE A 154 -0.67 23.05 3.90
CA ILE A 154 -0.03 21.77 4.27
C ILE A 154 -0.84 20.57 3.74
N LEU A 155 -1.99 20.26 4.31
CA LEU A 155 -2.77 19.05 4.00
C LEU A 155 -4.07 19.41 3.27
N ASN A 156 -4.29 18.81 2.09
CA ASN A 156 -5.42 19.12 1.20
C ASN A 156 -5.62 20.63 0.95
N ALA A 157 -4.57 21.44 1.06
CA ALA A 157 -4.67 22.89 0.97
C ALA A 157 -5.16 23.33 -0.42
N ARG A 158 -6.05 24.33 -0.46
CA ARG A 158 -6.46 24.97 -1.72
C ARG A 158 -5.28 25.70 -2.34
N LYS A 159 -5.23 25.75 -3.67
CA LYS A 159 -4.22 26.51 -4.42
C LYS A 159 -4.21 27.97 -3.94
N GLY A 160 -3.04 28.48 -3.56
CA GLY A 160 -2.87 29.84 -3.01
C GLY A 160 -3.00 29.96 -1.49
N GLY A 161 -3.37 28.89 -0.77
CA GLY A 161 -3.50 28.90 0.69
C GLY A 161 -2.19 28.76 1.48
N SER A 162 -1.03 28.91 0.84
CA SER A 162 0.27 28.77 1.52
C SER A 162 0.62 30.06 2.26
N THR A 163 0.93 29.96 3.56
CA THR A 163 1.36 31.08 4.41
C THR A 163 2.86 30.97 4.72
N LYS A 164 3.44 31.99 5.36
CA LYS A 164 4.80 31.88 5.89
C LYS A 164 4.88 30.78 6.96
N ALA A 165 3.96 30.79 7.91
CA ALA A 165 3.90 29.79 8.98
C ALA A 165 3.74 28.36 8.47
N SER A 166 2.89 28.13 7.45
CA SER A 166 2.73 26.79 6.88
C SER A 166 4.00 26.31 6.19
N ARG A 167 4.72 27.20 5.49
CA ARG A 167 6.00 26.88 4.84
C ARG A 167 7.10 26.60 5.86
N ASP A 168 7.17 27.41 6.93
CA ASP A 168 8.13 27.22 8.01
C ASP A 168 7.87 25.88 8.72
N LEU A 169 6.61 25.59 9.06
CA LEU A 169 6.22 24.29 9.64
C LEU A 169 6.56 23.13 8.70
N SER A 170 6.28 23.26 7.40
CA SER A 170 6.64 22.21 6.44
C SER A 170 8.15 21.96 6.40
N ARG A 171 8.97 23.01 6.43
CA ARG A 171 10.43 22.88 6.48
C ARG A 171 10.93 22.27 7.79
N THR A 172 10.23 22.51 8.89
CA THR A 172 10.57 21.90 10.20
C THR A 172 10.24 20.41 10.24
N LEU A 173 9.12 20.00 9.65
CA LEU A 173 8.64 18.61 9.71
C LEU A 173 9.21 17.70 8.62
N TRP A 174 9.46 18.24 7.42
CA TRP A 174 9.95 17.50 6.27
C TRP A 174 11.25 18.16 5.76
N PRO A 175 12.43 17.55 6.01
CA PRO A 175 13.71 18.06 5.53
C PRO A 175 13.88 17.91 4.00
#